data_AF-A0A968I7Q3-F1
#
_entry.id   AF-A0A968I7Q3-F1
#
_cell.length_a   1.000
_cell.length_b   1.000
_cell.length_c   1.000
_cell.angle_alpha   90.00
_cell.angle_beta   90.00
_cell.angle_gamma   90.00
#
_symmetry.space_group_name_H-M   'P 1'
#
loop_
_entity.id
_entity.type
_entity.pdbx_description
1 polymer ?
#
loop_
_entity_poly.entity_id
_entity_poly.type
_entity_poly.pdbx_seq_one_letter_code
_entity_poly.pdbx_strand_id
1 'polypeptide(L)'
;MARLRLFEAATELFERTSEVTVLVLENLHSADDSTLALLAHVARAATLPRLIVSYRLEDLPEGQTVPRGLGRPNVTVNLSALPEATMRELLNAWLDGDIDDALENELVIQAGGNPWVLEERLKAMLESGAVYRRNGVYEWNHSVMTLPDSLNACFRTRIGTLPSQALEFARAAGVLGKVWFYEDARSLLDWTDDTALDALEALTRSRMVQELPGSGGNQFRFTHPLYTEILLDGLMNLKRRRLHGKAAKLLEGKAEPLELAYHHYFADHHAQCLERGLEAGLAAQAAFAYPQAERAYRLALEAAAKLGVTMLEALRCQHGLAEVLSHTGRNDDAIVLWNGVLSHLSQLSPAELEAGTYLGAQVRLRLVKVQRFLGALAESRSLLGELESDHPFYSDLSIELSLYNRDQHDWCRRASRAGSLERQSAQRQCQRSGACADRTVQHRGQHEQPEAGANTGRPRGGHR
;
A
#
# COMPACT_ATOMS: atom_id res chain seq x y z
N MET A 1 -7.87 -17.65 -10.20
CA MET A 1 -8.81 -18.57 -9.51
C MET A 1 -9.33 -17.97 -8.21
N ALA A 2 -8.48 -17.43 -7.32
CA ALA A 2 -8.95 -16.80 -6.09
C ALA A 2 -9.66 -15.44 -6.29
N ARG A 3 -9.20 -14.59 -7.21
CA ARG A 3 -9.90 -13.33 -7.54
C ARG A 3 -11.35 -13.57 -7.97
N LEU A 4 -11.60 -14.57 -8.81
CA LEU A 4 -12.96 -14.93 -9.22
C LEU A 4 -13.77 -15.47 -8.03
N ARG A 5 -13.19 -16.34 -7.19
CA ARG A 5 -13.85 -16.81 -5.96
C ARG A 5 -14.14 -15.71 -4.95
N LEU A 6 -13.26 -14.71 -4.83
CA LEU A 6 -13.47 -13.52 -4.01
C LEU A 6 -14.63 -12.69 -4.57
N PHE A 7 -14.69 -12.54 -5.89
CA PHE A 7 -15.74 -11.81 -6.59
C PHE A 7 -17.09 -12.53 -6.45
N GLU A 8 -17.11 -13.85 -6.59
CA GLU A 8 -18.27 -14.72 -6.35
C GLU A 8 -18.71 -14.66 -4.88
N ALA A 9 -17.78 -14.76 -3.93
CA ALA A 9 -18.08 -14.67 -2.50
C ALA A 9 -18.60 -13.29 -2.09
N ALA A 10 -18.06 -12.21 -2.68
CA ALA A 10 -18.58 -10.87 -2.46
C ALA A 10 -19.99 -10.73 -3.03
N THR A 11 -20.24 -11.26 -4.23
CA THR A 11 -21.59 -11.29 -4.84
C THR A 11 -22.57 -12.04 -3.94
N GLU A 12 -22.20 -13.24 -3.48
CA GLU A 12 -23.01 -14.05 -2.57
C GLU A 12 -23.24 -13.34 -1.22
N LEU A 13 -22.25 -12.61 -0.70
CA LEU A 13 -22.40 -11.79 0.50
C LEU A 13 -23.46 -10.71 0.29
N PHE A 14 -23.37 -9.95 -0.81
CA PHE A 14 -24.32 -8.89 -1.14
C PHE A 14 -25.74 -9.42 -1.42
N GLU A 15 -25.86 -10.58 -2.06
CA GLU A 15 -27.16 -11.24 -2.26
C GLU A 15 -27.77 -11.74 -0.96
N ARG A 16 -26.95 -12.18 0.00
CA ARG A 16 -27.39 -12.63 1.32
C ARG A 16 -27.63 -11.51 2.31
N THR A 17 -27.21 -10.28 2.02
CA THR A 17 -27.52 -9.11 2.86
C THR A 17 -28.91 -8.57 2.54
N SER A 18 -29.93 -9.44 2.67
CA SER A 18 -31.34 -9.15 2.34
C SER A 18 -31.97 -8.00 3.14
N GLU A 19 -31.29 -7.48 4.17
CA GLU A 19 -31.71 -6.34 4.99
C GLU A 19 -31.09 -5.01 4.56
N VAL A 20 -29.99 -5.02 3.78
CA VAL A 20 -29.36 -3.78 3.33
C VAL A 20 -30.21 -3.18 2.22
N THR A 21 -30.73 -1.97 2.43
CA THR A 21 -31.58 -1.27 1.45
C THR A 21 -30.78 -0.27 0.60
N VAL A 22 -29.70 0.30 1.16
CA VAL A 22 -28.82 1.28 0.51
C VAL A 22 -27.36 1.00 0.87
N LEU A 23 -26.46 1.03 -0.11
CA LEU A 23 -25.01 0.99 0.08
C LEU A 23 -24.41 2.34 -0.33
N VAL A 24 -23.61 2.95 0.54
CA VAL A 24 -22.92 4.22 0.26
C VAL A 24 -21.42 3.97 0.16
N LEU A 25 -20.84 4.30 -1.00
CA LEU A 25 -19.41 4.21 -1.26
C LEU A 25 -18.84 5.61 -1.40
N GLU A 26 -17.99 5.99 -0.46
CA GLU A 26 -17.39 7.32 -0.44
C GLU A 26 -16.01 7.36 -1.10
N ASN A 27 -15.70 8.47 -1.77
CA ASN A 27 -14.38 8.77 -2.31
C ASN A 27 -13.83 7.73 -3.29
N LEU A 28 -14.69 7.21 -4.18
CA LEU A 28 -14.35 6.11 -5.07
C LEU A 28 -13.25 6.45 -6.09
N HIS A 29 -13.00 7.73 -6.36
CA HIS A 29 -11.85 8.20 -7.15
C HIS A 29 -10.50 7.75 -6.56
N SER A 30 -10.43 7.49 -5.26
CA SER A 30 -9.23 6.98 -4.57
C SER A 30 -9.11 5.45 -4.60
N ALA A 31 -10.10 4.74 -5.13
CA ALA A 31 -10.11 3.29 -5.18
C ALA A 31 -9.10 2.75 -6.19
N ASP A 32 -8.47 1.63 -5.86
CA ASP A 32 -7.58 0.94 -6.78
C ASP A 32 -8.36 0.14 -7.85
N ASP A 33 -7.67 -0.23 -8.93
CA ASP A 33 -8.26 -0.97 -10.06
C ASP A 33 -8.89 -2.30 -9.63
N SER A 34 -8.34 -2.93 -8.58
CA SER A 34 -8.85 -4.18 -8.03
C SER A 34 -10.20 -3.99 -7.36
N THR A 35 -10.34 -2.94 -6.56
CA THR A 35 -11.56 -2.54 -5.89
C THR A 35 -12.63 -2.13 -6.91
N LEU A 36 -12.26 -1.31 -7.90
CA LEU A 36 -13.16 -0.93 -8.98
C LEU A 36 -13.64 -2.15 -9.76
N ALA A 37 -12.75 -3.10 -10.07
CA ALA A 37 -13.13 -4.34 -10.76
C ALA A 37 -14.05 -5.24 -9.93
N LEU A 38 -13.85 -5.30 -8.61
CA LEU A 38 -14.73 -6.03 -7.69
C LEU A 38 -16.12 -5.41 -7.67
N LEU A 39 -16.20 -4.09 -7.45
CA LEU A 39 -17.47 -3.35 -7.43
C LEU A 39 -18.20 -3.47 -8.77
N ALA A 40 -17.47 -3.41 -9.87
CA ALA A 40 -18.02 -3.61 -11.21
C ALA A 40 -18.59 -5.02 -11.41
N HIS A 41 -17.93 -6.04 -10.86
CA HIS A 41 -18.43 -7.41 -10.91
C HIS A 41 -19.71 -7.56 -10.10
N VAL A 42 -19.67 -7.10 -8.84
CA VAL A 42 -20.81 -7.13 -7.91
C VAL A 42 -22.02 -6.37 -8.48
N ALA A 43 -21.79 -5.20 -9.10
CA ALA A 43 -22.83 -4.40 -9.75
C ALA A 43 -23.48 -5.05 -10.98
N ARG A 44 -22.80 -6.01 -11.63
CA ARG A 44 -23.37 -6.78 -12.75
C ARG A 44 -24.03 -8.07 -12.30
N ALA A 45 -23.50 -8.70 -11.25
CA ALA A 45 -23.84 -10.07 -10.89
C ALA A 45 -24.98 -10.17 -9.86
N ALA A 46 -25.10 -9.22 -8.95
CA ALA A 46 -26.11 -9.24 -7.89
C ALA A 46 -27.23 -8.21 -8.13
N THR A 47 -28.44 -8.54 -7.68
CA THR A 47 -29.46 -7.53 -7.37
C THR A 47 -28.99 -6.73 -6.16
N LEU A 48 -28.32 -5.61 -6.43
CA LEU A 48 -27.80 -4.76 -5.37
C LEU A 48 -28.90 -3.93 -4.69
N PRO A 49 -28.71 -3.59 -3.40
CA PRO A 49 -29.39 -2.45 -2.81
C PRO A 49 -29.13 -1.17 -3.60
N ARG A 50 -29.91 -0.10 -3.32
CA ARG A 50 -29.67 1.21 -3.94
C ARG A 50 -28.24 1.65 -3.66
N LEU A 51 -27.44 1.87 -4.70
CA LEU A 51 -26.04 2.29 -4.56
C LEU A 51 -25.94 3.82 -4.66
N ILE A 52 -25.30 4.43 -3.68
CA ILE A 52 -24.88 5.84 -3.72
C ILE A 52 -23.35 5.85 -3.76
N VAL A 53 -22.77 6.57 -4.71
CA VAL A 53 -21.32 6.65 -4.90
C VAL A 53 -20.90 8.12 -4.94
N SER A 54 -19.90 8.50 -4.14
CA SER A 54 -19.24 9.80 -4.26
C SER A 54 -17.84 9.64 -4.87
N TYR A 55 -17.48 10.55 -5.76
CA TYR A 55 -16.17 10.60 -6.42
C TYR A 55 -15.90 12.00 -6.96
N ARG A 56 -14.63 12.26 -7.30
CA ARG A 56 -14.19 13.47 -8.00
C ARG A 56 -14.16 13.18 -9.49
N LEU A 57 -14.77 14.07 -10.28
CA LEU A 57 -14.85 13.89 -11.74
C LEU A 57 -13.50 14.17 -12.39
N GLU A 58 -12.79 15.16 -11.88
CA GLU A 58 -11.46 15.60 -12.32
C GLU A 58 -10.35 14.56 -12.10
N ASP A 59 -10.55 13.62 -11.17
CA ASP A 59 -9.61 12.54 -10.89
C ASP A 59 -9.87 11.30 -11.76
N LEU A 60 -10.89 11.33 -12.63
CA LEU A 60 -11.16 10.25 -13.56
C LEU A 60 -10.30 10.37 -14.83
N PRO A 61 -9.95 9.24 -15.48
CA PRO A 61 -9.35 9.25 -16.80
C PRO A 61 -10.12 10.11 -17.81
N GLU A 62 -9.40 10.71 -18.75
CA GLU A 62 -9.99 11.59 -19.76
C GLU A 62 -11.10 10.88 -20.56
N GLY A 63 -12.24 11.56 -20.73
CA GLY A 63 -13.43 11.02 -21.40
C GLY A 63 -14.34 10.17 -20.51
N GLN A 64 -13.96 9.91 -19.25
CA GLN A 64 -14.77 9.13 -18.32
C GLN A 64 -15.64 10.02 -17.41
N THR A 65 -16.94 9.72 -17.34
CA THR A 65 -17.88 10.48 -16.49
C THR A 65 -18.31 9.75 -15.23
N VAL A 66 -18.06 8.44 -15.12
CA VAL A 66 -18.40 7.57 -13.98
C VAL A 66 -17.25 6.59 -13.74
N PRO A 67 -16.87 6.27 -12.50
CA PRO A 67 -15.81 5.30 -12.21
C PRO A 67 -15.99 3.96 -12.93
N ARG A 68 -14.87 3.36 -13.36
CA ARG A 68 -14.90 2.26 -14.34
C ARG A 68 -15.65 1.05 -13.79
N GLY A 69 -16.54 0.52 -14.63
CA GLY A 69 -17.22 -0.75 -14.38
C GLY A 69 -18.43 -0.64 -13.46
N LEU A 70 -18.68 0.51 -12.84
CA LEU A 70 -20.03 0.86 -12.42
C LEU A 70 -20.86 1.08 -13.69
N GLY A 71 -22.03 0.45 -13.77
CA GLY A 71 -22.95 0.65 -14.89
C GLY A 71 -23.40 2.10 -15.01
N ARG A 72 -24.28 2.39 -15.98
CA ARG A 72 -24.86 3.74 -16.10
C ARG A 72 -25.63 4.09 -14.83
N PRO A 73 -25.38 5.26 -14.20
CA PRO A 73 -26.11 5.68 -13.01
C PRO A 73 -27.57 5.98 -13.38
N ASN A 74 -28.49 5.66 -12.47
CA ASN A 74 -29.90 6.06 -12.61
C ASN A 74 -30.07 7.57 -12.38
N VAL A 75 -29.28 8.14 -11.47
CA VAL A 75 -29.27 9.55 -11.11
C VAL A 75 -27.83 9.98 -10.92
N THR A 76 -27.46 11.12 -11.53
CA THR A 76 -26.19 11.78 -11.30
C THR A 76 -26.46 13.13 -10.64
N VAL A 77 -25.83 13.37 -9.49
CA VAL A 77 -25.89 14.65 -8.80
C VAL A 77 -24.51 15.29 -8.92
N ASN A 78 -24.40 16.32 -9.76
CA ASN A 78 -23.18 17.10 -9.87
C ASN A 78 -23.18 18.16 -8.77
N LEU A 79 -22.25 18.04 -7.83
CA LEU A 79 -22.04 19.03 -6.78
C LEU A 79 -21.15 20.16 -7.33
N SER A 80 -21.79 21.21 -7.85
CA SER A 80 -21.09 22.44 -8.20
C SER A 80 -20.80 23.29 -6.97
N ALA A 81 -19.95 24.31 -7.15
CA ALA A 81 -19.83 25.38 -6.17
C ALA A 81 -21.21 25.91 -5.78
N LEU A 82 -21.47 26.06 -4.48
CA LEU A 82 -22.73 26.59 -3.99
C LEU A 82 -22.87 28.07 -4.36
N PRO A 83 -24.07 28.52 -4.76
CA PRO A 83 -24.34 29.93 -4.96
C PRO A 83 -24.08 30.73 -3.67
N GLU A 84 -23.67 31.99 -3.82
CA GLU A 84 -23.41 32.87 -2.68
C GLU A 84 -24.60 32.98 -1.72
N ALA A 85 -25.83 33.00 -2.24
CA ALA A 85 -27.04 33.02 -1.41
C ALA A 85 -27.15 31.78 -0.49
N THR A 86 -26.89 30.58 -1.03
CA THR A 86 -26.90 29.34 -0.24
C THR A 86 -25.74 29.30 0.74
N MET A 87 -24.58 29.88 0.38
CA MET A 87 -23.44 30.01 1.30
C MET A 87 -23.77 30.93 2.49
N ARG A 88 -24.52 32.01 2.27
CA ARG A 88 -25.03 32.89 3.33
C ARG A 88 -26.03 32.16 4.22
N GLU A 89 -26.98 31.43 3.63
CA GLU A 89 -27.92 30.60 4.40
C GLU A 89 -27.18 29.59 5.28
N LEU A 90 -26.15 28.94 4.74
CA LEU A 90 -25.31 27.99 5.47
C LEU A 90 -24.53 28.66 6.60
N LEU A 91 -23.93 29.83 6.34
CA LEU A 91 -23.19 30.62 7.32
C LEU A 91 -24.10 31.03 8.49
N ASN A 92 -25.27 31.59 8.18
CA ASN A 92 -26.26 32.00 9.17
C ASN A 92 -26.81 30.80 9.97
N ALA A 93 -26.92 29.62 9.35
CA ALA A 93 -27.32 28.40 10.06
C ALA A 93 -26.27 27.88 11.06
N TRP A 94 -24.99 28.24 10.91
CA TRP A 94 -23.92 27.86 11.83
C TRP A 94 -23.74 28.83 13.00
N LEU A 95 -24.22 30.07 12.86
CA LEU A 95 -24.07 31.11 13.86
C LEU A 95 -25.31 31.17 14.76
N ASP A 96 -25.08 31.42 16.05
CA ASP A 96 -26.15 31.64 17.04
C ASP A 96 -26.50 33.13 17.15
N GLY A 97 -26.37 33.90 16.06
CA GLY A 97 -26.59 35.34 16.04
C GLY A 97 -26.28 35.95 14.68
N ASP A 98 -26.64 37.22 14.52
CA ASP A 98 -26.43 37.94 13.26
C ASP A 98 -24.95 38.15 12.96
N ILE A 99 -24.61 38.34 11.70
CA ILE A 99 -23.24 38.60 11.23
C ILE A 99 -23.19 39.95 10.53
N ASP A 100 -22.10 40.70 10.75
CA ASP A 100 -21.87 41.94 10.02
C ASP A 100 -21.78 41.68 8.50
N ASP A 101 -22.43 42.54 7.70
CA ASP A 101 -22.54 42.36 6.25
C ASP A 101 -21.18 42.30 5.55
N ALA A 102 -20.19 43.09 6.00
CA ALA A 102 -18.87 43.11 5.39
C ALA A 102 -18.10 41.81 5.68
N LEU A 103 -18.24 41.29 6.91
CA LEU A 103 -17.70 39.99 7.29
C LEU A 103 -18.36 38.83 6.52
N GLU A 104 -19.69 38.84 6.41
CA GLU A 104 -20.44 37.83 5.68
C GLU A 104 -20.01 37.80 4.20
N ASN A 105 -19.93 38.99 3.58
CA ASN A 105 -19.46 39.14 2.20
C ASN A 105 -18.05 38.60 2.00
N GLU A 106 -17.11 38.95 2.88
CA GLU A 106 -15.73 38.48 2.77
C GLU A 106 -15.64 36.96 2.89
N LEU A 107 -16.33 36.37 3.87
CA LEU A 107 -16.36 34.93 4.09
C LEU A 107 -16.92 34.18 2.87
N VAL A 108 -18.01 34.67 2.30
CA VAL A 108 -18.70 34.05 1.16
C VAL A 108 -17.89 34.16 -0.13
N ILE A 109 -17.34 35.35 -0.44
CA ILE A 109 -16.52 35.57 -1.65
C ILE A 109 -15.28 34.68 -1.60
N GLN A 110 -14.58 34.67 -0.47
CA GLN A 110 -13.33 33.90 -0.33
C GLN A 110 -13.55 32.40 -0.28
N ALA A 111 -14.74 31.95 0.12
CA ALA A 111 -15.09 30.54 0.07
C ALA A 111 -15.29 30.02 -1.36
N GLY A 112 -15.56 30.89 -2.33
CA GLY A 112 -15.70 30.52 -3.74
C GLY A 112 -16.75 29.43 -3.99
N GLY A 113 -17.82 29.42 -3.17
CA GLY A 113 -18.87 28.41 -3.20
C GLY A 113 -18.47 27.03 -2.65
N ASN A 114 -17.35 26.92 -1.92
CA ASN A 114 -16.96 25.70 -1.22
C ASN A 114 -17.38 25.78 0.26
N PRO A 115 -18.39 25.00 0.71
CA PRO A 115 -18.87 25.00 2.10
C PRO A 115 -17.77 24.77 3.13
N TRP A 116 -16.83 23.89 2.79
CA TRP A 116 -15.77 23.52 3.71
C TRP A 116 -14.74 24.66 3.87
N VAL A 117 -14.44 25.40 2.79
CA VAL A 117 -13.59 26.61 2.89
C VAL A 117 -14.27 27.66 3.77
N LEU A 118 -15.57 27.88 3.59
CA LEU A 118 -16.34 28.81 4.41
C LEU A 118 -16.26 28.45 5.89
N GLU A 119 -16.50 27.17 6.22
CA GLU A 119 -16.47 26.67 7.58
C GLU A 119 -15.08 26.84 8.22
N GLU A 120 -14.02 26.45 7.52
CA GLU A 120 -12.66 26.53 8.04
C GLU A 120 -12.16 27.98 8.17
N ARG A 121 -12.55 28.88 7.25
CA ARG A 121 -12.26 30.33 7.38
C ARG A 121 -12.96 30.93 8.59
N LEU A 122 -14.26 30.66 8.75
CA LEU A 122 -15.02 31.14 9.91
C LEU A 122 -14.38 30.65 11.22
N LYS A 123 -14.07 29.35 11.32
CA LYS A 123 -13.39 28.77 12.49
C LYS A 123 -12.06 29.45 12.77
N ALA A 124 -11.20 29.62 11.75
CA ALA A 124 -9.90 30.27 11.90
C ALA A 124 -10.03 31.74 12.35
N MET A 125 -11.06 32.44 11.87
CA MET A 125 -11.35 33.82 12.27
C MET A 125 -11.82 33.94 13.72
N LEU A 126 -12.68 33.02 14.17
CA LEU A 126 -13.13 32.96 15.56
C LEU A 126 -11.97 32.61 16.51
N GLU A 127 -11.12 31.65 16.12
CA GLU A 127 -9.97 31.21 16.93
C GLU A 127 -8.89 32.29 17.07
N SER A 128 -8.64 33.07 16.02
CA SER A 128 -7.66 34.16 16.03
C SER A 128 -8.18 35.45 16.69
N GLY A 129 -9.47 35.51 17.02
CA GLY A 129 -10.12 36.74 17.48
C GLY A 129 -10.30 37.81 16.39
N ALA A 130 -10.09 37.43 15.12
CA ALA A 130 -10.44 38.26 13.96
C ALA A 130 -11.96 38.42 13.83
N VAL A 131 -12.74 37.47 14.35
CA VAL A 131 -14.19 37.59 14.52
C VAL A 131 -14.52 37.41 15.99
N TYR A 132 -15.36 38.30 16.50
CA TYR A 132 -15.82 38.25 17.89
C TYR A 132 -17.30 38.59 17.95
N ARG A 133 -17.98 38.07 18.98
CA ARG A 133 -19.41 38.31 19.18
C ARG A 133 -19.61 39.48 20.15
N ARG A 134 -20.32 40.51 19.71
CA ARG A 134 -20.70 41.68 20.51
C ARG A 134 -22.20 41.93 20.39
N ASN A 135 -22.90 41.99 21.53
CA ASN A 135 -24.35 42.22 21.58
C ASN A 135 -25.17 41.28 20.69
N GLY A 136 -24.73 40.03 20.53
CA GLY A 136 -25.41 39.04 19.68
C GLY A 136 -24.94 39.02 18.22
N VAL A 137 -24.17 40.02 17.76
CA VAL A 137 -23.69 40.15 16.38
C VAL A 137 -22.22 39.71 16.28
N TYR A 138 -21.86 38.96 15.25
CA TYR A 138 -20.49 38.62 14.89
C TYR A 138 -19.87 39.75 14.07
N GLU A 139 -18.86 40.42 14.63
CA GLU A 139 -18.19 41.58 14.03
C GLU A 139 -16.76 41.21 13.59
N TRP A 140 -16.29 41.85 12.51
CA TRP A 140 -14.90 41.71 12.05
C TRP A 140 -13.98 42.67 12.81
N ASN A 141 -13.01 42.11 13.52
CA ASN A 141 -11.87 42.83 14.05
C ASN A 141 -10.79 43.03 12.97
N HIS A 142 -10.89 44.12 12.22
CA HIS A 142 -9.92 44.49 11.18
C HIS A 142 -8.49 44.76 11.70
N SER A 143 -8.28 44.88 13.01
CA SER A 143 -6.93 45.01 13.58
C SER A 143 -6.11 43.72 13.53
N VAL A 144 -6.76 42.58 13.25
CA VAL A 144 -6.11 41.28 13.04
C VAL A 144 -5.89 41.10 11.53
N MET A 145 -4.73 41.56 11.05
CA MET A 145 -4.47 41.87 9.64
C MET A 145 -4.08 40.68 8.73
N THR A 146 -4.19 39.43 9.18
CA THR A 146 -3.74 38.28 8.36
C THR A 146 -4.81 37.20 8.31
N LEU A 147 -5.73 37.34 7.36
CA LEU A 147 -6.52 36.20 6.93
C LEU A 147 -5.70 35.35 5.96
N PRO A 148 -5.71 34.02 6.11
CA PRO A 148 -5.02 33.17 5.16
C PRO A 148 -5.75 33.17 3.80
N ASP A 149 -5.05 33.55 2.73
CA ASP A 149 -5.60 33.64 1.35
C ASP A 149 -5.83 32.26 0.68
N SER A 150 -5.60 31.17 1.40
CA SER A 150 -5.82 29.81 0.91
C SER A 150 -6.09 28.84 2.06
N LEU A 151 -6.71 27.70 1.76
CA LEU A 151 -6.89 26.58 2.69
C LEU A 151 -5.57 26.15 3.35
N ASN A 152 -4.50 26.03 2.56
CA ASN A 152 -3.16 25.71 3.08
C ASN A 152 -2.68 26.77 4.07
N ALA A 153 -2.96 28.05 3.82
CA ALA A 153 -2.63 29.11 4.75
C ALA A 153 -3.50 29.01 6.03
N CYS A 154 -4.78 28.63 5.94
CA CYS A 154 -5.64 28.40 7.12
C CYS A 154 -5.06 27.32 8.02
N PHE A 155 -4.69 26.18 7.45
CA PHE A 155 -4.03 25.11 8.20
C PHE A 155 -2.71 25.54 8.82
N ARG A 156 -1.87 26.27 8.07
CA ARG A 156 -0.59 26.77 8.58
C ARG A 156 -0.76 27.75 9.74
N THR A 157 -1.74 28.65 9.66
CA THR A 157 -2.08 29.57 10.76
C THR A 157 -2.51 28.78 12.00
N ARG A 158 -3.39 27.80 11.86
CA ARG A 158 -3.89 26.97 12.97
C ARG A 158 -2.80 26.09 13.59
N ILE A 159 -1.90 25.55 12.78
CA ILE A 159 -0.70 24.86 13.24
C ILE A 159 0.22 25.85 13.98
N GLY A 160 0.34 27.09 13.49
CA GLY A 160 1.14 28.15 14.10
C GLY A 160 0.64 28.63 15.47
N THR A 161 -0.65 28.49 15.76
CA THR A 161 -1.23 28.83 17.07
C THR A 161 -1.05 27.74 18.13
N LEU A 162 -0.57 26.54 17.75
CA LEU A 162 -0.37 25.45 18.70
C LEU A 162 0.78 25.73 19.68
N PRO A 163 0.63 25.39 20.97
CA PRO A 163 1.76 25.28 21.88
C PRO A 163 2.86 24.37 21.30
N SER A 164 4.12 24.66 21.62
CA SER A 164 5.26 23.90 21.08
C SER A 164 5.16 22.39 21.32
N GLN A 165 4.68 21.99 22.50
CA GLN A 165 4.46 20.59 22.85
C GLN A 165 3.32 19.95 22.02
N ALA A 166 2.21 20.66 21.82
CA ALA A 166 1.11 20.18 20.97
C ALA A 166 1.57 20.00 19.51
N LEU A 167 2.39 20.92 19.00
CA LEU A 167 2.96 20.82 17.66
C LEU A 167 3.91 19.61 17.52
N GLU A 168 4.78 19.36 18.51
CA GLU A 168 5.66 18.18 18.49
C GLU A 168 4.88 16.87 18.61
N PHE A 169 3.84 16.83 19.44
CA PHE A 169 2.94 15.69 19.56
C PHE A 169 2.19 15.42 18.25
N ALA A 170 1.64 16.45 17.60
CA ALA A 170 0.98 16.33 16.31
C ALA A 170 1.93 15.81 15.21
N ARG A 171 3.19 16.23 15.22
CA ARG A 171 4.20 15.70 14.28
C ARG A 171 4.52 14.23 14.52
N ALA A 172 4.62 13.80 15.78
CA ALA A 172 4.82 12.38 16.11
C ALA A 172 3.60 11.53 15.69
N ALA A 173 2.40 11.99 16.00
CA ALA A 173 1.15 11.40 15.54
C ALA A 173 1.06 11.31 14.00
N GLY A 174 1.45 12.37 13.30
CA GLY A 174 1.47 12.40 11.84
C GLY A 174 2.42 11.38 11.21
N VAL A 175 3.52 11.04 11.89
CA VAL A 175 4.44 9.98 11.44
C VAL A 175 3.77 8.60 11.50
N LEU A 176 2.94 8.34 12.51
CA LEU A 176 2.25 7.05 12.73
C LEU A 176 1.12 6.77 11.73
N GLY A 177 0.67 7.77 10.96
CA GLY A 177 -0.28 7.59 9.87
C GLY A 177 -1.66 8.19 10.14
N LYS A 178 -2.69 7.65 9.47
CA LYS A 178 -4.04 8.25 9.43
C LYS A 178 -4.80 8.08 10.75
N VAL A 179 -4.64 6.92 11.38
CA VAL A 179 -5.20 6.58 12.70
C VAL A 179 -4.03 6.13 13.54
N TRP A 180 -3.95 6.61 14.77
CA TRP A 180 -2.82 6.35 15.65
C TRP A 180 -3.28 6.21 17.09
N PHE A 181 -2.53 5.42 17.87
CA PHE A 181 -2.78 5.24 19.30
C PHE A 181 -2.07 6.33 20.10
N TYR A 182 -2.72 6.80 21.17
CA TYR A 182 -2.13 7.77 22.10
C TYR A 182 -0.78 7.29 22.66
N GLU A 183 -0.73 6.04 23.13
CA GLU A 183 0.49 5.46 23.71
C GLU A 183 1.66 5.42 22.73
N ASP A 184 1.38 5.18 21.45
CA ASP A 184 2.42 5.12 20.43
C ASP A 184 2.99 6.52 20.15
N ALA A 185 2.13 7.52 19.98
CA ALA A 185 2.55 8.91 19.74
C ALA A 185 3.37 9.46 20.92
N ARG A 186 2.95 9.16 22.16
CA ARG A 186 3.72 9.48 23.37
C ARG A 186 5.08 8.78 23.40
N SER A 187 5.11 7.49 23.06
CA SER A 187 6.33 6.68 23.06
C SER A 187 7.35 7.14 22.03
N LEU A 188 6.91 7.67 20.86
CA LEU A 188 7.81 8.24 19.85
C LEU A 188 8.62 9.43 20.40
N LEU A 189 8.03 10.18 21.33
CA LEU A 189 8.64 11.38 21.91
C LEU A 189 9.39 11.12 23.21
N ASP A 190 9.32 9.90 23.77
CA ASP A 190 9.83 9.55 25.10
C ASP A 190 9.23 10.45 26.20
N TRP A 191 7.95 10.83 26.07
CA TRP A 191 7.27 11.76 26.99
C TRP A 191 6.54 11.05 28.14
N THR A 192 6.35 11.79 29.23
CA THR A 192 5.45 11.40 30.33
C THR A 192 3.98 11.56 29.91
N ASP A 193 3.08 10.86 30.61
CA ASP A 193 1.65 10.96 30.37
C ASP A 193 1.12 12.39 30.55
N ASP A 194 1.50 13.07 31.63
CA ASP A 194 1.04 14.45 31.89
C ASP A 194 1.34 15.40 30.71
N THR A 195 2.56 15.34 30.17
CA THR A 195 2.97 16.19 29.04
C THR A 195 2.21 15.85 27.76
N ALA A 196 1.99 14.56 27.52
CA ALA A 196 1.32 14.08 26.32
C ALA A 196 -0.20 14.32 26.35
N LEU A 197 -0.84 14.20 27.51
CA LEU A 197 -2.25 14.55 27.72
C LEU A 197 -2.48 16.04 27.51
N ASP A 198 -1.66 16.91 28.11
CA ASP A 198 -1.78 18.37 27.90
C ASP A 198 -1.67 18.74 26.42
N ALA A 199 -0.74 18.11 25.70
CA ALA A 199 -0.56 18.29 24.27
C ALA A 199 -1.77 17.79 23.45
N LEU A 200 -2.29 16.59 23.77
CA LEU A 200 -3.45 16.01 23.11
C LEU A 200 -4.72 16.83 23.36
N GLU A 201 -4.91 17.34 24.58
CA GLU A 201 -6.03 18.21 24.92
C GLU A 201 -5.96 19.51 24.11
N ALA A 202 -4.79 20.13 23.96
CA ALA A 202 -4.62 21.30 23.11
C ALA A 202 -4.96 21.00 21.63
N LEU A 203 -4.58 19.83 21.11
CA LEU A 203 -4.93 19.40 19.75
C LEU A 203 -6.43 19.12 19.57
N THR A 204 -7.08 18.60 20.60
CA THR A 204 -8.52 18.32 20.59
C THR A 204 -9.33 19.63 20.72
N ARG A 205 -8.90 20.54 21.61
CA ARG A 205 -9.52 21.87 21.77
C ARG A 205 -9.41 22.71 20.49
N SER A 206 -8.29 22.60 19.77
CA SER A 206 -8.12 23.21 18.45
C SER A 206 -8.84 22.45 17.32
N ARG A 207 -9.56 21.36 17.60
CA ARG A 207 -10.26 20.51 16.62
C ARG A 207 -9.36 20.01 15.47
N MET A 208 -8.05 19.95 15.70
CA MET A 208 -7.09 19.40 14.73
C MET A 208 -7.12 17.87 14.76
N VAL A 209 -7.37 17.33 15.95
CA VAL A 209 -7.45 15.90 16.23
C VAL A 209 -8.81 15.58 16.83
N GLN A 210 -9.34 14.41 16.49
CA GLN A 210 -10.53 13.85 17.11
C GLN A 210 -10.28 12.41 17.55
N GLU A 211 -10.94 12.01 18.63
CA GLU A 211 -11.03 10.61 19.04
C GLU A 211 -11.84 9.81 18.01
N LEU A 212 -11.44 8.56 17.78
CA LEU A 212 -12.19 7.63 16.95
C LEU A 212 -13.33 7.02 17.79
N PRO A 213 -14.60 7.08 17.32
CA PRO A 213 -15.72 6.51 18.04
C PRO A 213 -15.53 5.02 18.35
N GLY A 214 -15.85 4.61 19.58
CA GLY A 214 -15.74 3.21 20.01
C GLY A 214 -14.31 2.75 20.34
N SER A 215 -13.31 3.63 20.30
CA SER A 215 -11.93 3.30 20.66
C SER A 215 -11.64 3.31 22.17
N GLY A 216 -12.56 3.85 22.98
CA GLY A 216 -12.40 3.96 24.43
C GLY A 216 -11.32 4.95 24.85
N GLY A 217 -11.15 6.07 24.13
CA GLY A 217 -10.20 7.12 24.48
C GLY A 217 -8.77 6.93 23.95
N ASN A 218 -8.51 5.86 23.18
CA ASN A 218 -7.13 5.46 22.88
C ASN A 218 -6.69 5.63 21.42
N GLN A 219 -7.63 5.79 20.48
CA GLN A 219 -7.30 6.01 19.07
C GLN A 219 -7.78 7.38 18.60
N PHE A 220 -6.93 8.01 17.81
CA PHE A 220 -7.14 9.36 17.32
C PHE A 220 -6.84 9.45 15.83
N ARG A 221 -7.43 10.45 15.19
CA ARG A 221 -7.14 10.82 13.81
C ARG A 221 -7.13 12.34 13.67
N PHE A 222 -6.40 12.83 12.66
CA PHE A 222 -6.56 14.21 12.24
C PHE A 222 -7.95 14.40 11.63
N THR A 223 -8.58 15.54 11.92
CA THR A 223 -9.89 15.89 11.34
C THR A 223 -9.79 16.11 9.83
N HIS A 224 -8.59 16.44 9.32
CA HIS A 224 -8.32 16.61 7.90
C HIS A 224 -6.94 16.03 7.49
N PRO A 225 -6.83 15.32 6.34
CA PRO A 225 -5.55 14.74 5.87
C PRO A 225 -4.42 15.77 5.66
N LEU A 226 -4.75 16.99 5.22
CA LEU A 226 -3.77 18.06 4.98
C LEU A 226 -2.99 18.47 6.23
N TYR A 227 -3.53 18.26 7.44
CA TYR A 227 -2.75 18.51 8.66
C TYR A 227 -1.48 17.67 8.68
N THR A 228 -1.60 16.37 8.40
CA THR A 228 -0.46 15.46 8.38
C THR A 228 0.57 15.89 7.34
N GLU A 229 0.14 16.26 6.13
CA GLU A 229 1.02 16.75 5.07
C GLU A 229 1.81 18.00 5.51
N ILE A 230 1.11 19.03 6.00
CA ILE A 230 1.73 20.29 6.40
C ILE A 230 2.65 20.11 7.62
N LEU A 231 2.25 19.27 8.60
CA LEU A 231 3.05 18.99 9.79
C LEU A 231 4.37 18.28 9.43
N LEU A 232 4.34 17.32 8.51
CA LEU A 232 5.49 16.56 8.06
C LEU A 232 6.39 17.36 7.11
N ASP A 233 5.82 18.20 6.24
CA ASP A 233 6.58 19.12 5.38
C ASP A 233 7.33 20.19 6.19
N GLY A 234 6.72 20.65 7.29
CA GLY A 234 7.36 21.59 8.21
C GLY A 234 8.41 20.95 9.12
N LEU A 235 8.65 19.64 9.03
CA LEU A 235 9.58 18.91 9.90
C LEU A 235 10.97 18.80 9.25
N MET A 236 12.01 19.17 10.00
CA MET A 236 13.39 18.98 9.54
C MET A 236 13.66 17.51 9.19
N ASN A 237 14.30 17.26 8.05
CA ASN A 237 14.58 15.90 7.54
C ASN A 237 15.23 14.99 8.59
N LEU A 238 16.17 15.50 9.40
CA LEU A 238 16.82 14.74 10.46
C LEU A 238 15.84 14.31 11.57
N LYS A 239 14.92 15.21 11.98
CA LYS A 239 13.86 14.88 12.95
C LYS A 239 12.88 13.86 12.38
N ARG A 240 12.46 14.05 11.12
CA ARG A 240 11.57 13.13 10.40
C ARG A 240 12.17 11.73 10.35
N ARG A 241 13.42 11.61 9.89
CA ARG A 241 14.17 10.34 9.86
C ARG A 241 14.22 9.65 11.22
N ARG A 242 14.55 10.40 12.28
CA ARG A 242 14.60 9.87 13.65
C ARG A 242 13.24 9.37 14.14
N LEU A 243 12.15 10.10 13.87
CA LEU A 243 10.81 9.68 14.25
C LEU A 243 10.37 8.42 13.49
N HIS A 244 10.61 8.33 12.18
CA HIS A 244 10.31 7.12 11.43
C HIS A 244 11.14 5.92 11.92
N GLY A 245 12.41 6.12 12.28
CA GLY A 245 13.25 5.05 12.85
C GLY A 245 12.72 4.55 14.20
N LYS A 246 12.23 5.45 15.05
CA LYS A 246 11.55 5.09 16.31
C LYS A 246 10.22 4.37 16.06
N ALA A 247 9.41 4.87 15.13
CA ALA A 247 8.14 4.27 14.76
C ALA A 247 8.31 2.84 14.24
N ALA A 248 9.29 2.60 13.35
CA ALA A 248 9.61 1.25 12.87
C ALA A 248 9.89 0.29 14.03
N LYS A 249 10.72 0.71 14.99
CA LYS A 249 11.07 -0.10 16.16
C LYS A 249 9.87 -0.35 17.09
N LEU A 250 9.02 0.67 17.29
CA LEU A 250 7.86 0.59 18.17
C LEU A 250 6.77 -0.33 17.61
N LEU A 251 6.58 -0.29 16.29
CA LEU A 251 5.55 -1.02 15.57
C LEU A 251 5.98 -2.44 15.17
N GLU A 252 7.25 -2.79 15.39
CA GLU A 252 7.79 -4.12 15.11
C GLU A 252 6.94 -5.22 15.78
N GLY A 253 6.45 -6.17 14.98
CA GLY A 253 5.60 -7.26 15.46
C GLY A 253 4.14 -6.90 15.76
N LYS A 254 3.75 -5.62 15.59
CA LYS A 254 2.36 -5.14 15.71
C LYS A 254 1.77 -4.68 14.38
N ALA A 255 2.58 -4.02 13.55
CA ALA A 255 2.15 -3.45 12.28
C ALA A 255 2.36 -4.41 11.11
N GLU A 256 1.61 -4.15 10.03
CA GLU A 256 1.75 -4.88 8.79
C GLU A 256 3.12 -4.61 8.13
N PRO A 257 3.70 -5.58 7.40
CA PRO A 257 5.02 -5.42 6.81
C PRO A 257 5.17 -4.20 5.89
N LEU A 258 4.10 -3.78 5.20
CA LEU A 258 4.14 -2.60 4.32
C LEU A 258 4.32 -1.30 5.10
N GLU A 259 3.69 -1.19 6.27
CA GLU A 259 3.81 -0.04 7.16
C GLU A 259 5.23 0.03 7.74
N LEU A 260 5.78 -1.11 8.17
CA LEU A 260 7.17 -1.20 8.61
C LEU A 260 8.14 -0.80 7.50
N ALA A 261 7.92 -1.29 6.27
CA ALA A 261 8.75 -0.91 5.11
C ALA A 261 8.73 0.60 4.86
N TYR A 262 7.55 1.24 4.97
CA TYR A 262 7.40 2.69 4.86
C TYR A 262 8.22 3.43 5.92
N HIS A 263 8.12 3.04 7.19
CA HIS A 263 8.92 3.66 8.24
C HIS A 263 10.43 3.44 8.06
N HIS A 264 10.85 2.24 7.66
CA HIS A 264 12.27 1.98 7.37
C HIS A 264 12.79 2.81 6.21
N TYR A 265 11.98 3.03 5.15
CA TYR A 265 12.37 3.87 4.03
C TYR A 265 12.68 5.30 4.47
N PHE A 266 11.75 5.95 5.16
CA PHE A 266 11.92 7.33 5.62
C PHE A 266 12.91 7.48 6.77
N ALA A 267 13.29 6.38 7.41
CA ALA A 267 14.38 6.31 8.39
C ALA A 267 15.78 6.14 7.76
N ASP A 268 15.88 6.00 6.43
CA ASP A 268 17.09 5.56 5.71
C ASP A 268 17.64 4.19 6.15
N HIS A 269 16.76 3.34 6.69
CA HIS A 269 17.03 1.94 7.01
C HIS A 269 16.73 1.06 5.78
N HIS A 270 17.43 1.32 4.67
CA HIS A 270 17.05 0.78 3.36
C HIS A 270 17.12 -0.75 3.27
N ALA A 271 18.02 -1.41 4.01
CA ALA A 271 18.10 -2.87 4.05
C ALA A 271 16.84 -3.49 4.68
N GLN A 272 16.40 -2.95 5.82
CA GLN A 272 15.17 -3.38 6.48
C GLN A 272 13.92 -3.03 5.66
N CYS A 273 13.93 -1.89 4.95
CA CYS A 273 12.86 -1.54 4.02
C CYS A 273 12.73 -2.56 2.89
N LEU A 274 13.86 -3.00 2.29
CA LEU A 274 13.87 -4.02 1.25
C LEU A 274 13.29 -5.35 1.78
N GLU A 275 13.71 -5.78 2.96
CA GLU A 275 13.23 -7.02 3.59
C GLU A 275 11.72 -6.97 3.87
N ARG A 276 11.26 -5.94 4.59
CA ARG A 276 9.84 -5.78 4.94
C ARG A 276 8.96 -5.51 3.72
N GLY A 277 9.46 -4.79 2.72
CA GLY A 277 8.75 -4.55 1.47
C GLY A 277 8.61 -5.81 0.61
N LEU A 278 9.62 -6.70 0.60
CA LEU A 278 9.52 -8.02 -0.03
C LEU A 278 8.47 -8.88 0.67
N GLU A 279 8.49 -8.92 2.00
CA GLU A 279 7.50 -9.63 2.82
C GLU A 279 6.08 -9.13 2.54
N ALA A 280 5.89 -7.80 2.58
CA ALA A 280 4.63 -7.13 2.28
C ALA A 280 4.12 -7.46 0.87
N GLY A 281 5.00 -7.41 -0.13
CA GLY A 281 4.64 -7.70 -1.51
C GLY A 281 4.19 -9.15 -1.68
N LEU A 282 4.91 -10.10 -1.08
CA LEU A 282 4.56 -11.53 -1.12
C LEU A 282 3.23 -11.80 -0.41
N ALA A 283 3.01 -11.21 0.77
CA ALA A 283 1.76 -11.35 1.52
C ALA A 283 0.56 -10.78 0.74
N ALA A 284 0.71 -9.56 0.20
CA ALA A 284 -0.32 -8.92 -0.61
C ALA A 284 -0.61 -9.71 -1.90
N GLN A 285 0.42 -10.22 -2.58
CA GLN A 285 0.24 -11.07 -3.76
C GLN A 285 -0.47 -12.39 -3.42
N ALA A 286 -0.16 -13.02 -2.29
CA ALA A 286 -0.86 -14.21 -1.80
C ALA A 286 -2.34 -13.93 -1.48
N ALA A 287 -2.64 -12.72 -1.02
CA ALA A 287 -4.00 -12.21 -0.80
C ALA A 287 -4.67 -11.66 -2.07
N PHE A 288 -3.99 -11.69 -3.24
CA PHE A 288 -4.47 -11.11 -4.51
C PHE A 288 -4.70 -9.59 -4.46
N ALA A 289 -4.12 -8.92 -3.47
CA ALA A 289 -4.10 -7.47 -3.29
C ALA A 289 -3.00 -6.86 -4.17
N TYR A 290 -3.16 -6.98 -5.49
CA TYR A 290 -2.14 -6.60 -6.47
C TYR A 290 -1.66 -5.13 -6.39
N PRO A 291 -2.52 -4.13 -6.18
CA PRO A 291 -2.08 -2.74 -6.00
C PRO A 291 -1.20 -2.54 -4.77
N GLN A 292 -1.53 -3.22 -3.67
CA GLN A 292 -0.76 -3.21 -2.44
C GLN A 292 0.58 -3.93 -2.64
N ALA A 293 0.59 -5.04 -3.37
CA ALA A 293 1.81 -5.76 -3.73
C ALA A 293 2.73 -4.91 -4.62
N GLU A 294 2.19 -4.24 -5.64
CA GLU A 294 2.93 -3.33 -6.51
C GLU A 294 3.55 -2.17 -5.72
N ARG A 295 2.79 -1.54 -4.81
CA ARG A 295 3.29 -0.49 -3.91
C ARG A 295 4.44 -1.01 -3.04
N ALA A 296 4.28 -2.17 -2.44
CA ALA A 296 5.28 -2.80 -1.58
C ALA A 296 6.59 -3.10 -2.34
N TYR A 297 6.49 -3.76 -3.49
CA TYR A 297 7.67 -4.08 -4.30
C TYR A 297 8.36 -2.83 -4.82
N ARG A 298 7.63 -1.80 -5.25
CA ARG A 298 8.24 -0.54 -5.70
C ARG A 298 9.00 0.16 -4.58
N LEU A 299 8.40 0.28 -3.40
CA LEU A 299 9.06 0.87 -2.24
C LEU A 299 10.36 0.11 -1.88
N ALA A 300 10.29 -1.23 -1.89
CA ALA A 300 11.45 -2.08 -1.65
C ALA A 300 12.56 -1.88 -2.70
N LEU A 301 12.19 -1.71 -3.97
CA LEU A 301 13.13 -1.48 -5.07
C LEU A 301 13.75 -0.09 -5.03
N GLU A 302 13.00 0.93 -4.61
CA GLU A 302 13.56 2.26 -4.34
C GLU A 302 14.59 2.20 -3.21
N ALA A 303 14.31 1.48 -2.14
CA ALA A 303 15.27 1.26 -1.06
C ALA A 303 16.51 0.49 -1.54
N ALA A 304 16.32 -0.57 -2.34
CA ALA A 304 17.42 -1.32 -2.92
C ALA A 304 18.34 -0.44 -3.78
N ALA A 305 17.77 0.47 -4.58
CA ALA A 305 18.55 1.41 -5.38
C ALA A 305 19.43 2.33 -4.52
N LYS A 306 19.02 2.68 -3.30
CA LYS A 306 19.82 3.48 -2.35
C LYS A 306 20.99 2.69 -1.75
N LEU A 307 20.90 1.37 -1.66
CA LEU A 307 21.98 0.53 -1.13
C LEU A 307 23.17 0.41 -2.09
N GLY A 308 22.96 0.65 -3.39
CA GLY A 308 24.03 0.63 -4.40
C GLY A 308 24.62 -0.76 -4.70
N VAL A 309 24.07 -1.82 -4.10
CA VAL A 309 24.45 -3.21 -4.33
C VAL A 309 23.21 -4.02 -4.72
N THR A 310 23.35 -4.89 -5.72
CA THR A 310 22.24 -5.75 -6.15
C THR A 310 22.11 -6.92 -5.21
N MET A 311 21.13 -6.87 -4.32
CA MET A 311 20.80 -7.96 -3.40
C MET A 311 19.82 -8.95 -4.06
N LEU A 312 19.89 -10.23 -3.67
CA LEU A 312 18.96 -11.24 -4.19
C LEU A 312 17.50 -10.89 -3.85
N GLU A 313 17.25 -10.27 -2.69
CA GLU A 313 15.95 -9.76 -2.29
C GLU A 313 15.41 -8.72 -3.29
N ALA A 314 16.26 -7.84 -3.82
CA ALA A 314 15.85 -6.87 -4.83
C ALA A 314 15.42 -7.56 -6.13
N LEU A 315 16.16 -8.60 -6.56
CA LEU A 315 15.76 -9.40 -7.72
C LEU A 315 14.45 -10.17 -7.48
N ARG A 316 14.20 -10.63 -6.25
CA ARG A 316 12.92 -11.23 -5.85
C ARG A 316 11.78 -10.20 -5.89
N CYS A 317 12.01 -8.97 -5.44
CA CYS A 317 11.04 -7.87 -5.58
C CYS A 317 10.76 -7.54 -7.05
N GLN A 318 11.78 -7.48 -7.91
CA GLN A 318 11.59 -7.26 -9.36
C GLN A 318 10.77 -8.40 -9.99
N HIS A 319 11.06 -9.65 -9.63
CA HIS A 319 10.28 -10.79 -10.09
C HIS A 319 8.82 -10.72 -9.63
N GLY A 320 8.58 -10.44 -8.34
CA GLY A 320 7.24 -10.29 -7.78
C GLY A 320 6.47 -9.14 -8.44
N LEU A 321 7.10 -7.97 -8.61
CA LEU A 321 6.51 -6.86 -9.34
C LEU A 321 6.12 -7.28 -10.76
N ALA A 322 7.01 -7.94 -11.51
CA ALA A 322 6.71 -8.42 -12.85
C ALA A 322 5.56 -9.44 -12.88
N GLU A 323 5.47 -10.32 -11.87
CA GLU A 323 4.29 -11.18 -11.72
C GLU A 323 3.03 -10.36 -11.53
N VAL A 324 3.02 -9.37 -10.62
CA VAL A 324 1.87 -8.47 -10.40
C VAL A 324 1.47 -7.76 -11.68
N LEU A 325 2.42 -7.18 -12.42
CA LEU A 325 2.18 -6.48 -13.68
C LEU A 325 1.58 -7.40 -14.75
N SER A 326 2.07 -8.64 -14.85
CA SER A 326 1.49 -9.62 -15.77
C SER A 326 0.05 -9.98 -15.37
N HIS A 327 -0.25 -10.11 -14.07
CA HIS A 327 -1.62 -10.38 -13.60
C HIS A 327 -2.58 -9.20 -13.82
N THR A 328 -2.07 -7.97 -13.91
CA THR A 328 -2.86 -6.76 -14.24
C THR A 328 -2.88 -6.45 -15.74
N GLY A 329 -2.29 -7.30 -16.59
CA GLY A 329 -2.31 -7.17 -18.04
C GLY A 329 -1.18 -6.33 -18.64
N ARG A 330 -0.29 -5.76 -17.80
CA ARG A 330 0.90 -5.01 -18.19
C ARG A 330 2.06 -5.96 -18.54
N ASN A 331 1.82 -6.79 -19.55
CA ASN A 331 2.72 -7.89 -19.90
C ASN A 331 4.06 -7.42 -20.49
N ASP A 332 4.07 -6.32 -21.25
CA ASP A 332 5.32 -5.77 -21.80
C ASP A 332 6.26 -5.29 -20.68
N ASP A 333 5.73 -4.55 -19.70
CA ASP A 333 6.48 -4.14 -18.51
C ASP A 333 7.03 -5.35 -17.72
N ALA A 334 6.20 -6.40 -17.57
CA ALA A 334 6.60 -7.62 -16.89
C ALA A 334 7.77 -8.33 -17.61
N ILE A 335 7.74 -8.39 -18.95
CA ILE A 335 8.82 -8.96 -19.76
C ILE A 335 10.12 -8.19 -19.56
N VAL A 336 10.07 -6.85 -19.58
CA VAL A 336 11.24 -5.98 -19.36
C VAL A 336 11.87 -6.28 -17.99
N LEU A 337 11.06 -6.33 -16.94
CA LEU A 337 11.53 -6.62 -15.58
C LEU A 337 12.14 -8.02 -15.47
N TRP A 338 11.49 -9.06 -16.01
CA TRP A 338 12.01 -10.43 -15.98
C TRP A 338 13.31 -10.59 -16.76
N ASN A 339 13.44 -9.95 -17.94
CA ASN A 339 14.71 -9.93 -18.67
C ASN A 339 15.81 -9.22 -17.87
N GLY A 340 15.45 -8.11 -17.19
CA GLY A 340 16.34 -7.43 -16.25
C GLY A 340 16.85 -8.36 -15.15
N VAL A 341 15.96 -9.14 -14.52
CA VAL A 341 16.34 -10.13 -13.49
C VAL A 341 17.31 -11.16 -14.04
N LEU A 342 17.05 -11.74 -15.23
CA LEU A 342 17.95 -12.73 -15.83
C LEU A 342 19.32 -12.15 -16.18
N SER A 343 19.35 -10.90 -16.65
CA SER A 343 20.61 -10.19 -16.92
C SER A 343 21.44 -10.05 -15.65
N HIS A 344 20.84 -9.59 -14.55
CA HIS A 344 21.56 -9.45 -13.27
C HIS A 344 22.00 -10.79 -12.69
N LEU A 345 21.15 -11.83 -12.73
CA LEU A 345 21.52 -13.17 -12.27
C LEU A 345 22.74 -13.74 -13.02
N SER A 346 22.91 -13.39 -14.30
CA SER A 346 24.07 -13.83 -15.09
C SER A 346 25.39 -13.19 -14.69
N GLN A 347 25.34 -12.10 -13.92
CA GLN A 347 26.51 -11.33 -13.46
C GLN A 347 26.88 -11.65 -11.99
N LEU A 348 26.09 -12.47 -11.30
CA LEU A 348 26.34 -12.85 -9.90
C LEU A 348 27.55 -13.78 -9.76
N SER A 349 28.18 -13.75 -8.58
CA SER A 349 29.26 -14.69 -8.24
C SER A 349 28.74 -16.14 -8.16
N PRO A 350 29.59 -17.17 -8.31
CA PRO A 350 29.17 -18.57 -8.25
C PRO A 350 28.43 -18.97 -6.96
N ALA A 351 28.78 -18.36 -5.81
CA ALA A 351 28.12 -18.61 -4.53
C ALA A 351 26.71 -18.01 -4.47
N GLU A 352 26.51 -16.82 -5.05
CA GLU A 352 25.20 -16.16 -5.14
C GLU A 352 24.31 -16.79 -6.22
N LEU A 353 24.93 -17.35 -7.26
CA LEU A 353 24.24 -18.04 -8.35
C LEU A 353 23.50 -19.29 -7.86
N GLU A 354 24.05 -20.01 -6.87
CA GLU A 354 23.36 -21.16 -6.27
C GLU A 354 22.02 -20.74 -5.64
N ALA A 355 22.01 -19.65 -4.88
CA ALA A 355 20.80 -19.07 -4.30
C ALA A 355 19.85 -18.48 -5.36
N GLY A 356 20.39 -17.91 -6.44
CA GLY A 356 19.64 -17.31 -7.55
C GLY A 356 19.11 -18.29 -8.59
N THR A 357 19.59 -19.54 -8.62
CA THR A 357 19.25 -20.52 -9.67
C THR A 357 17.75 -20.82 -9.71
N TYR A 358 17.12 -20.94 -8.55
CA TYR A 358 15.67 -21.19 -8.46
C TYR A 358 14.87 -20.00 -8.98
N LEU A 359 15.26 -18.76 -8.62
CA LEU A 359 14.64 -17.54 -9.12
C LEU A 359 14.77 -17.44 -10.65
N GLY A 360 15.95 -17.70 -11.20
CA GLY A 360 16.18 -17.70 -12.65
C GLY A 360 15.29 -18.70 -13.40
N ALA A 361 15.08 -19.90 -12.83
CA ALA A 361 14.17 -20.89 -13.40
C ALA A 361 12.70 -20.42 -13.36
N GLN A 362 12.26 -19.81 -12.24
CA GLN A 362 10.92 -19.23 -12.13
C GLN A 362 10.69 -18.12 -13.17
N VAL A 363 11.64 -17.19 -13.29
CA VAL A 363 11.58 -16.08 -14.25
C VAL A 363 11.49 -16.58 -15.69
N ARG A 364 12.34 -17.54 -16.10
CA ARG A 364 12.29 -18.13 -17.44
C ARG A 364 10.93 -18.80 -17.71
N LEU A 365 10.40 -19.54 -16.73
CA LEU A 365 9.08 -20.17 -16.86
C LEU A 365 7.97 -19.14 -17.04
N ARG A 366 8.04 -17.99 -16.34
CA ARG A 366 7.07 -16.90 -16.48
C ARG A 366 7.16 -16.20 -17.83
N LEU A 367 8.38 -15.92 -18.31
CA LEU A 367 8.63 -15.36 -19.64
C LEU A 367 8.04 -16.23 -20.76
N VAL A 368 8.32 -17.55 -20.74
CA VAL A 368 7.76 -18.48 -21.74
C VAL A 368 6.23 -18.44 -21.74
N LYS A 369 5.60 -18.40 -20.56
CA LYS A 369 4.15 -18.35 -20.43
C LYS A 369 3.55 -17.07 -21.01
N VAL A 370 4.11 -15.91 -20.66
CA VAL A 370 3.57 -14.62 -21.12
C VAL A 370 3.77 -14.45 -22.63
N GLN A 371 4.90 -14.88 -23.17
CA GLN A 371 5.18 -14.84 -24.60
C GLN A 371 4.23 -15.73 -25.40
N ARG A 372 3.93 -16.94 -24.90
CA ARG A 372 2.96 -17.84 -25.54
C ARG A 372 1.55 -17.24 -25.54
N PHE A 373 1.15 -16.60 -24.45
CA PHE A 373 -0.12 -15.89 -24.37
C PHE A 373 -0.20 -14.73 -25.38
N LEU A 374 0.83 -13.88 -25.45
CA LEU A 374 0.88 -12.76 -26.39
C LEU A 374 0.89 -13.23 -27.85
N GLY A 375 1.61 -14.32 -28.16
CA GLY A 375 1.60 -14.92 -29.48
C GLY A 375 0.21 -15.40 -29.91
N ALA A 376 -0.50 -16.11 -29.02
CA ALA A 376 -1.87 -16.55 -29.28
C ALA A 376 -2.84 -15.37 -29.43
N LEU A 377 -2.68 -14.31 -28.63
CA LEU A 377 -3.49 -13.09 -28.74
C LEU A 377 -3.27 -12.40 -30.10
N ALA A 378 -2.01 -12.29 -30.55
CA ALA A 378 -1.68 -11.71 -31.84
C ALA A 378 -2.24 -12.52 -33.02
N GLU A 379 -2.15 -13.85 -32.94
CA GLU A 379 -2.73 -14.76 -33.93
C GLU A 379 -4.26 -14.61 -34.01
N SER A 380 -4.95 -14.63 -32.87
CA SER A 380 -6.40 -14.41 -32.83
C SER A 380 -6.80 -13.05 -33.39
N ARG A 381 -6.06 -11.97 -33.06
CA ARG A 381 -6.30 -10.64 -33.64
C ARG A 381 -6.17 -10.64 -35.17
N SER A 382 -5.15 -11.31 -35.70
CA SER A 382 -4.93 -11.46 -37.14
C SER A 382 -6.11 -12.17 -37.82
N LEU A 383 -6.65 -13.22 -37.19
CA LEU A 383 -7.79 -13.98 -37.72
C LEU A 383 -9.11 -13.21 -37.69
N LEU A 384 -9.29 -12.31 -36.73
CA LEU A 384 -10.53 -11.56 -36.53
C LEU A 384 -10.63 -10.29 -37.38
N GLY A 385 -9.52 -9.79 -37.92
CA GLY A 385 -9.47 -8.57 -38.74
C GLY A 385 -9.50 -7.27 -37.92
N GLU A 386 -9.68 -6.13 -38.60
CA GLU A 386 -9.70 -4.79 -38.01
C GLU A 386 -11.00 -4.55 -37.22
N LEU A 387 -10.96 -4.81 -35.91
CA LEU A 387 -11.86 -4.17 -34.96
C LEU A 387 -11.15 -2.91 -34.44
N GLU A 388 -11.90 -1.87 -34.05
CA GLU A 388 -11.32 -0.71 -33.35
C GLU A 388 -10.53 -1.19 -32.12
N SER A 389 -9.38 -0.58 -31.82
CA SER A 389 -8.43 -1.02 -30.79
C SER A 389 -9.04 -1.19 -29.40
N ASP A 390 -10.17 -0.52 -29.16
CA ASP A 390 -10.83 -0.38 -27.87
C ASP A 390 -12.11 -1.22 -27.80
N HIS A 391 -12.36 -2.06 -28.81
CA HIS A 391 -13.56 -2.86 -28.89
C HIS A 391 -13.64 -3.88 -27.73
N PRO A 392 -14.74 -3.93 -26.94
CA PRO A 392 -14.88 -4.79 -25.76
C PRO A 392 -14.57 -6.26 -26.00
N PHE A 393 -14.80 -6.75 -27.24
CA PHE A 393 -14.45 -8.10 -27.67
C PHE A 393 -12.98 -8.47 -27.43
N TYR A 394 -12.03 -7.54 -27.55
CA TYR A 394 -10.62 -7.85 -27.28
C TYR A 394 -10.36 -8.11 -25.78
N SER A 395 -11.15 -7.50 -24.89
CA SER A 395 -11.13 -7.83 -23.46
C SER A 395 -11.65 -9.25 -23.22
N ASP A 396 -12.76 -9.61 -23.85
CA ASP A 396 -13.36 -10.94 -23.70
C ASP A 396 -12.47 -12.05 -24.29
N LEU A 397 -11.89 -11.82 -25.47
CA LEU A 397 -10.89 -12.70 -26.08
C LEU A 397 -9.66 -12.90 -25.19
N SER A 398 -9.15 -11.82 -24.58
CA SER A 398 -8.05 -11.89 -23.63
C SER A 398 -8.40 -12.75 -22.41
N ILE A 399 -9.63 -12.66 -21.90
CA ILE A 399 -10.13 -13.49 -20.80
C ILE A 399 -10.20 -14.95 -21.24
N GLU A 400 -10.78 -15.26 -22.40
CA GLU A 400 -10.88 -16.63 -22.91
C GLU A 400 -9.52 -17.28 -23.15
N LEU A 401 -8.58 -16.57 -23.79
CA LEU A 401 -7.21 -17.06 -24.00
C LEU A 401 -6.46 -17.28 -22.68
N SER A 402 -6.75 -16.47 -21.66
CA SER A 402 -6.20 -16.67 -20.31
C SER A 402 -6.75 -17.94 -19.65
N LEU A 403 -8.03 -18.28 -19.89
CA LEU A 403 -8.64 -19.51 -19.42
C LEU A 403 -8.09 -20.75 -20.19
N TYR A 404 -7.91 -20.65 -21.50
CA TYR A 404 -7.35 -21.73 -22.31
C TYR A 404 -5.90 -22.07 -21.91
N ASN A 405 -5.06 -21.04 -21.72
CA ASN A 405 -3.69 -21.23 -21.24
C ASN A 405 -3.62 -21.70 -19.77
N ARG A 406 -4.73 -21.61 -19.02
CA ARG A 406 -4.85 -22.11 -17.64
C ARG A 406 -5.14 -23.61 -17.58
N ASP A 407 -5.85 -24.21 -18.52
CA ASP A 407 -6.05 -25.67 -18.52
C ASP A 407 -4.75 -26.44 -18.83
N GLN A 408 -3.83 -25.80 -19.55
CA GLN A 408 -2.46 -26.30 -19.67
C GLN A 408 -1.66 -26.21 -18.37
N HIS A 409 -2.09 -25.41 -17.40
CA HIS A 409 -1.46 -25.30 -16.08
C HIS A 409 -1.72 -26.56 -15.22
N ASP A 410 -2.89 -27.18 -15.34
CA ASP A 410 -3.14 -28.50 -14.75
C ASP A 410 -2.31 -29.58 -15.43
N TRP A 411 -2.01 -29.43 -16.72
CA TRP A 411 -1.07 -30.29 -17.42
C TRP A 411 0.38 -30.10 -16.91
N CYS A 412 0.88 -28.86 -16.78
CA CYS A 412 2.21 -28.60 -16.23
C CYS A 412 2.36 -29.03 -14.76
N ARG A 413 1.33 -28.85 -13.91
CA ARG A 413 1.36 -29.37 -12.52
C ARG A 413 1.39 -30.89 -12.49
N ARG A 414 0.63 -31.55 -13.36
CA ARG A 414 0.68 -33.01 -13.55
C ARG A 414 2.05 -33.46 -14.05
N ALA A 415 2.67 -32.73 -14.99
CA ALA A 415 4.01 -33.00 -15.50
C ALA A 415 5.12 -32.76 -14.46
N SER A 416 5.03 -31.71 -13.62
CA SER A 416 5.97 -31.49 -12.51
C SER A 416 5.81 -32.53 -11.39
N ARG A 417 4.57 -32.96 -11.09
CA ARG A 417 4.33 -34.10 -10.19
C ARG A 417 4.92 -35.39 -10.77
N ALA A 418 4.71 -35.64 -12.06
CA ALA A 418 5.32 -36.77 -12.78
C ALA A 418 6.85 -36.71 -12.72
N GLY A 419 7.47 -35.56 -12.99
CA GLY A 419 8.92 -35.38 -12.89
C GLY A 419 9.47 -35.53 -11.46
N SER A 420 8.69 -35.19 -10.43
CA SER A 420 9.06 -35.43 -9.03
C SER A 420 8.99 -36.92 -8.65
N LEU A 421 8.00 -37.63 -9.19
CA LEU A 421 7.83 -39.08 -9.02
C LEU A 421 8.91 -39.83 -9.80
N GLU A 422 9.25 -39.37 -11.00
CA GLU A 422 10.36 -39.90 -11.81
C GLU A 422 11.70 -39.71 -11.10
N ARG A 423 11.98 -38.52 -10.53
CA ARG A 423 13.20 -38.33 -9.70
C ARG A 423 13.22 -39.25 -8.48
N GLN A 424 12.11 -39.38 -7.75
CA GLN A 424 12.04 -40.31 -6.61
C GLN A 424 12.19 -41.77 -7.05
N SER A 425 11.66 -42.13 -8.21
CA SER A 425 11.79 -43.48 -8.77
C SER A 425 13.23 -43.76 -9.22
N ALA A 426 13.89 -42.80 -9.88
CA ALA A 426 15.30 -42.89 -10.26
C ALA A 426 16.22 -42.96 -9.03
N GLN A 427 15.90 -42.22 -7.97
CA GLN A 427 16.65 -42.24 -6.71
C GLN A 427 16.49 -43.58 -5.96
N ARG A 428 15.27 -44.15 -5.95
CA ARG A 428 15.00 -45.50 -5.42
C ARG A 428 15.61 -46.60 -6.29
N GLN A 429 15.65 -46.41 -7.61
CA GLN A 429 16.22 -47.37 -8.55
C GLN A 429 17.76 -47.37 -8.47
N CYS A 430 18.38 -46.20 -8.26
CA CYS A 430 19.81 -46.05 -7.96
C CYS A 430 20.18 -46.67 -6.59
N GLN A 431 19.30 -46.56 -5.59
CA GLN A 431 19.45 -47.25 -4.30
C GLN A 431 19.27 -48.77 -4.39
N ARG A 432 18.41 -49.26 -5.29
CA ARG A 432 18.16 -50.70 -5.52
C ARG A 432 19.20 -51.35 -6.43
N SER A 433 19.82 -50.60 -7.34
CA SER A 433 20.84 -51.12 -8.27
C SER A 433 22.24 -51.22 -7.66
N GLY A 434 22.42 -50.88 -6.38
CA GLY A 434 23.71 -51.00 -5.69
C GLY A 434 24.81 -50.07 -6.24
N ALA A 435 24.47 -49.04 -7.03
CA ALA A 435 25.45 -48.14 -7.62
C ALA A 435 26.04 -47.11 -6.63
N CYS A 436 25.66 -47.20 -5.34
CA CYS A 436 26.25 -46.46 -4.24
C CYS A 436 26.85 -47.42 -3.19
N ALA A 437 27.68 -48.36 -3.65
CA ALA A 437 28.55 -49.14 -2.79
C ALA A 437 29.91 -49.30 -3.49
N ASP A 438 30.76 -48.27 -3.32
CA ASP A 438 32.23 -48.35 -3.15
C ASP A 438 32.91 -47.06 -3.62
N ARG A 439 33.12 -46.13 -2.68
CA ARG A 439 34.32 -45.29 -2.61
C ARG A 439 34.60 -44.90 -1.16
N THR A 440 34.91 -45.91 -0.35
CA THR A 440 35.66 -45.74 0.90
C THR A 440 36.67 -46.87 1.00
N VAL A 441 37.80 -46.76 0.29
CA VAL A 441 39.05 -47.46 0.65
C VAL A 441 40.26 -46.59 0.25
N GLN A 442 40.95 -46.11 1.28
CA GLN A 442 42.40 -46.00 1.46
C GLN A 442 43.29 -45.70 0.24
N HIS A 443 43.93 -44.53 0.27
CA HIS A 443 45.29 -44.36 -0.26
C HIS A 443 46.26 -44.11 0.90
N ARG A 444 47.10 -45.10 1.19
CA ARG A 444 48.44 -44.88 1.77
C ARG A 444 49.40 -45.91 1.19
N GLY A 445 50.49 -45.42 0.60
CA GLY A 445 51.70 -46.21 0.36
C GLY A 445 52.58 -45.66 -0.76
N GLN A 446 53.59 -44.84 -0.41
CA GLN A 446 55.03 -45.17 -0.46
C GLN A 446 55.94 -44.00 -0.89
N HIS A 447 56.84 -43.64 0.02
CA HIS A 447 58.18 -42.99 -0.05
C HIS A 447 58.36 -42.35 1.36
N GLU A 448 59.32 -42.62 2.25
CA GLU A 448 60.64 -43.28 2.29
C GLU A 448 60.92 -43.82 3.73
N GLN A 449 61.93 -44.67 3.91
CA GLN A 449 62.45 -45.26 5.17
C GLN A 449 63.35 -44.28 5.99
N PRO A 450 64.02 -44.68 7.11
CA PRO A 450 63.56 -45.32 8.37
C PRO A 450 64.13 -44.62 9.64
N GLU A 451 63.68 -44.98 10.86
CA GLU A 451 64.51 -45.48 11.99
C GLU A 451 63.78 -45.58 13.35
N ALA A 452 64.03 -46.72 14.00
CA ALA A 452 64.18 -47.02 15.43
C ALA A 452 63.13 -46.63 16.50
N GLY A 453 62.78 -47.62 17.36
CA GLY A 453 62.58 -47.35 18.80
C GLY A 453 61.40 -48.01 19.53
N ALA A 454 61.47 -49.32 19.73
CA ALA A 454 61.20 -50.03 21.00
C ALA A 454 59.96 -49.74 21.90
N ASN A 455 59.28 -50.86 22.19
CA ASN A 455 58.96 -51.40 23.53
C ASN A 455 57.60 -51.13 24.23
N THR A 456 56.90 -52.27 24.43
CA THR A 456 56.27 -52.78 25.66
C THR A 456 55.15 -52.02 26.36
N GLY A 457 54.07 -52.75 26.68
CA GLY A 457 53.33 -52.52 27.93
C GLY A 457 51.86 -52.91 27.90
N ARG A 458 51.55 -54.03 28.55
CA ARG A 458 50.21 -54.61 28.75
C ARG A 458 49.33 -53.80 29.75
N PRO A 459 48.04 -54.15 29.88
CA PRO A 459 46.95 -53.31 30.40
C PRO A 459 46.51 -53.65 31.83
N ARG A 460 45.59 -52.83 32.39
CA ARG A 460 44.50 -53.08 33.38
C ARG A 460 44.11 -51.70 33.94
N GLY A 461 42.86 -51.26 34.04
CA GLY A 461 41.69 -51.93 34.59
C GLY A 461 41.55 -51.54 36.07
N GLY A 462 40.57 -50.67 36.42
CA GLY A 462 40.14 -50.45 37.81
C GLY A 462 39.51 -49.08 38.10
N HIS A 463 38.20 -49.09 38.40
CA HIS A 463 37.42 -48.25 39.34
C HIS A 463 37.89 -46.81 39.62
N ARG A 464 37.06 -45.76 39.45
CA ARG A 464 35.71 -45.51 40.01
C ARG A 464 35.02 -44.42 39.19
#